data_AF-A0A6P5N3T2-F1
#
_entry.id   AF-A0A6P5N3T2-F1
#
_cell.length_a   1.000
_cell.length_b   1.000
_cell.length_c   1.000
_cell.angle_alpha   90.00
_cell.angle_beta   90.00
_cell.angle_gamma   90.00
#
_symmetry.space_group_name_H-M   'P 1'
#
loop_
_entity.id
_entity.type
_entity.pdbx_description
1 polymer ?
#
loop_
_entity_poly.entity_id
_entity_poly.type
_entity_poly.pdbx_seq_one_letter_code
_entity_poly.pdbx_strand_id
1 'polypeptide(L)'
;MITLPLEKMATRVTGSLCLVTGLGEEMIVPSMKEYEERAVSLALSRPKLQALTNKLKSVRMTCPLFDTARWVRNLERGNFKMWNLHCSGQHP
;
A
#
# COMPACT_ATOMS: atom_id res chain seq x y z
N MET A 1 5.96 -8.67 -4.83
CA MET A 1 4.96 -9.10 -3.83
C MET A 1 3.60 -9.00 -4.48
N ILE A 2 2.72 -9.97 -4.25
CA ILE A 2 1.33 -9.94 -4.70
C ILE A 2 0.44 -10.19 -3.47
N THR A 3 -0.78 -9.67 -3.45
CA THR A 3 -1.65 -9.72 -2.26
C THR A 3 -3.13 -9.78 -2.64
N LEU A 4 -3.90 -10.47 -1.80
CA LEU A 4 -5.36 -10.54 -1.86
C LEU A 4 -5.94 -9.87 -0.59
N PRO A 5 -6.36 -8.60 -0.64
CA PRO A 5 -6.99 -7.95 0.49
C PRO A 5 -8.38 -8.56 0.77
N LEU A 6 -8.62 -8.96 2.01
CA LEU A 6 -9.93 -9.44 2.46
C LEU A 6 -10.63 -8.33 3.28
N GLU A 7 -11.65 -8.72 4.04
CA GLU A 7 -12.51 -7.76 4.76
C GLU A 7 -11.81 -7.08 5.95
N LYS A 8 -11.03 -7.85 6.71
CA LYS A 8 -10.43 -7.35 7.97
C LYS A 8 -9.25 -6.42 7.68
N MET A 9 -9.10 -5.38 8.49
CA MET A 9 -7.99 -4.41 8.38
C MET A 9 -6.62 -5.11 8.29
N ALA A 10 -6.36 -6.10 9.15
CA ALA A 10 -5.10 -6.85 9.16
C ALA A 10 -4.77 -7.54 7.82
N THR A 11 -5.77 -7.87 7.01
CA THR A 11 -5.59 -8.50 5.69
C THR A 11 -5.37 -7.49 4.55
N ARG A 12 -5.56 -6.19 4.82
CA ARG A 12 -5.48 -5.12 3.82
C ARG A 12 -4.20 -4.30 3.91
N VAL A 13 -3.36 -4.54 4.91
CA VAL A 13 -2.11 -3.79 5.14
C VAL A 13 -1.24 -3.82 3.89
N THR A 14 -0.90 -5.01 3.40
CA THR A 14 -0.08 -5.17 2.19
C THR A 14 -0.70 -4.49 0.96
N GLY A 15 -2.03 -4.56 0.81
CA GLY A 15 -2.74 -3.87 -0.27
C GLY A 15 -2.57 -2.36 -0.21
N SER A 16 -2.68 -1.76 0.98
CA SER A 16 -2.40 -0.33 1.19
C SER A 16 -0.96 0.03 0.78
N LEU A 17 0.02 -0.78 1.19
CA LEU A 17 1.43 -0.55 0.80
C LEU A 17 1.61 -0.62 -0.73
N CYS A 18 0.98 -1.59 -1.39
CA CYS A 18 1.04 -1.72 -2.85
C CYS A 18 0.46 -0.48 -3.57
N LEU A 19 -0.67 0.05 -3.09
CA LEU A 19 -1.26 1.28 -3.65
C LEU A 19 -0.32 2.48 -3.55
N VAL A 20 0.38 2.64 -2.43
CA VAL A 20 1.32 3.76 -2.23
C VAL A 20 2.49 3.72 -3.23
N THR A 21 2.87 2.54 -3.73
CA THR A 21 3.90 2.42 -4.78
C THR A 21 3.43 2.89 -6.16
N GLY A 22 2.12 3.07 -6.38
CA GLY A 22 1.55 3.32 -7.70
C GLY A 22 1.42 2.07 -8.58
N LEU A 23 1.79 0.89 -8.07
CA LEU A 23 1.76 -0.39 -8.79
C LEU A 23 0.68 -1.34 -8.26
N GLY A 24 -0.36 -0.78 -7.62
CA GLY A 24 -1.44 -1.55 -7.00
C GLY A 24 -2.10 -2.55 -7.96
N GLU A 25 -2.39 -2.15 -9.20
CA GLU A 25 -3.03 -3.01 -10.20
C GLU A 25 -2.16 -4.20 -10.63
N GLU A 26 -0.83 -4.09 -10.48
CA GLU A 26 0.10 -5.18 -10.81
C GLU A 26 0.31 -6.15 -9.64
N MET A 27 -0.05 -5.74 -8.42
CA MET A 27 0.27 -6.44 -7.17
C MET A 27 -0.96 -6.86 -6.35
N ILE A 28 -2.12 -6.24 -6.55
CA ILE A 28 -3.36 -6.53 -5.84
C ILE A 28 -4.29 -7.30 -6.78
N VAL A 29 -4.85 -8.39 -6.28
CA VAL A 29 -5.81 -9.22 -7.00
C VAL A 29 -7.10 -9.36 -6.19
N PRO A 30 -8.26 -9.59 -6.84
CA PRO A 30 -9.55 -9.63 -6.16
C PRO A 30 -10.00 -11.04 -5.75
N SER A 31 -9.30 -12.10 -6.18
CA SER A 31 -9.66 -13.49 -5.88
C SER A 31 -8.45 -14.40 -5.64
N MET A 32 -8.69 -15.54 -4.99
CA MET A 32 -7.64 -16.54 -4.76
C MET A 32 -7.15 -17.18 -6.07
N LYS A 33 -8.05 -17.35 -7.04
CA LYS A 33 -7.72 -17.85 -8.38
C LYS A 33 -6.76 -16.88 -9.08
N GLU A 34 -7.08 -15.59 -9.10
CA GLU A 34 -6.20 -14.59 -9.73
C GLU A 34 -4.89 -14.40 -8.98
N TYR A 35 -4.88 -14.64 -7.66
CA TYR A 35 -3.65 -14.69 -6.87
C TYR A 35 -2.70 -15.78 -7.36
N GLU A 36 -3.21 -16.99 -7.53
CA GLU A 36 -2.44 -18.12 -8.06
C GLU A 36 -1.96 -17.84 -9.49
N GLU A 37 -2.87 -17.43 -10.38
CA GLU A 37 -2.55 -17.12 -11.77
C GLU A 37 -1.47 -16.03 -11.88
N ARG A 38 -1.56 -14.98 -11.07
CA ARG A 38 -0.57 -13.90 -11.03
C ARG A 38 0.78 -14.41 -10.50
N ALA A 39 0.78 -15.22 -9.44
CA ALA A 39 1.99 -15.81 -8.88
C ALA A 39 2.71 -16.66 -9.92
N VAL A 40 1.98 -17.57 -10.57
CA VAL A 40 2.51 -18.47 -11.59
C VAL A 40 2.99 -17.69 -12.81
N SER A 41 2.22 -16.71 -13.31
CA SER A 41 2.60 -15.87 -14.45
C SER A 41 3.91 -15.10 -14.21
N LEU A 42 4.11 -14.59 -12.99
CA LEU A 42 5.36 -13.92 -12.60
C LEU A 42 6.51 -14.93 -12.43
N ALA A 43 6.25 -16.11 -11.86
CA ALA A 43 7.27 -17.14 -11.64
C ALA A 43 7.78 -17.74 -12.96
N LEU A 44 6.89 -17.97 -13.93
CA LEU A 44 7.24 -18.54 -15.24
C LEU A 44 7.86 -17.52 -16.20
N SER A 45 7.76 -16.21 -15.91
CA SER A 45 8.25 -15.15 -16.80
C SER A 45 9.22 -14.22 -16.10
N ARG A 46 10.51 -14.55 -16.20
CA ARG A 46 11.61 -13.71 -15.71
C ARG A 46 11.55 -12.26 -16.25
N PRO A 47 11.23 -12.00 -17.54
CA PRO A 47 11.10 -10.63 -18.04
C PRO A 47 9.98 -9.84 -17.34
N LYS A 48 8.80 -10.44 -17.11
CA LYS A 48 7.70 -9.78 -16.40
C LYS A 48 8.07 -9.45 -14.96
N LEU A 49 8.68 -10.40 -14.25
CA LEU A 49 9.14 -10.20 -12.88
C LEU A 49 10.21 -9.08 -12.81
N GLN A 50 11.14 -9.06 -13.76
CA GLN A 50 12.18 -8.03 -13.83
C GLN A 50 11.58 -6.65 -14.12
N ALA A 51 10.60 -6.56 -15.02
CA ALA A 51 9.90 -5.31 -15.33
C ALA A 51 9.21 -4.73 -14.09
N LEU A 52 8.43 -5.55 -13.36
CA LEU A 52 7.78 -5.15 -12.11
C LEU A 52 8.81 -4.73 -11.05
N THR A 53 9.90 -5.48 -10.92
CA THR A 53 11.00 -5.16 -9.99
C THR A 53 11.66 -3.83 -10.35
N ASN A 54 11.87 -3.55 -11.63
CA ASN A 54 12.46 -2.29 -12.08
C ASN A 54 11.54 -1.10 -11.83
N LYS A 55 10.23 -1.25 -12.10
CA LYS A 55 9.22 -0.24 -11.74
C LYS A 55 9.27 0.06 -10.24
N LEU A 56 9.25 -0.96 -9.39
CA LEU A 56 9.37 -0.79 -7.93
C LEU A 56 10.66 -0.07 -7.53
N LYS A 57 11.80 -0.45 -8.10
CA LYS A 57 13.09 0.21 -7.82
C LYS A 57 13.08 1.69 -8.22
N SER A 58 12.41 2.05 -9.31
CA SER A 58 12.33 3.44 -9.77
C SER A 58 11.49 4.32 -8.85
N VAL A 59 10.43 3.77 -8.25
CA VAL A 59 9.49 4.53 -7.41
C VAL A 59 9.80 4.44 -5.92
N ARG A 60 10.61 3.49 -5.44
CA ARG A 60 10.79 3.24 -4.00
C ARG A 60 11.30 4.45 -3.21
N MET A 61 12.06 5.35 -3.84
CA MET A 61 12.60 6.54 -3.17
C MET A 61 11.73 7.78 -3.36
N THR A 62 10.74 7.73 -4.25
CA THR A 62 9.86 8.86 -4.58
C THR A 62 8.43 8.63 -4.12
N CYS A 63 8.04 7.38 -3.86
CA CYS A 63 6.74 7.08 -3.31
C CYS A 63 6.66 7.48 -1.82
N PRO A 64 5.47 7.83 -1.30
CA PRO A 64 5.32 8.27 0.09
C PRO A 64 5.64 7.22 1.15
N LEU A 65 5.84 5.95 0.75
CA LEU A 65 5.96 4.81 1.66
C LEU A 65 7.10 4.98 2.67
N PHE A 66 8.19 5.62 2.26
CA PHE A 66 9.38 5.85 3.09
C PHE A 66 9.64 7.33 3.39
N ASP A 67 8.67 8.22 3.11
CA ASP A 67 8.76 9.63 3.48
C ASP A 67 8.32 9.81 4.94
N THR A 68 9.23 9.49 5.86
CA THR A 68 9.00 9.57 7.31
C THR A 68 8.65 10.99 7.74
N ALA A 69 9.29 12.01 7.16
CA ALA A 69 9.04 13.40 7.53
C ALA A 69 7.59 13.82 7.19
N ARG A 70 7.09 13.44 6.01
CA ARG A 70 5.67 13.64 5.66
C ARG A 70 4.74 12.82 6.54
N TRP A 71 5.11 11.59 6.86
CA TRP A 71 4.31 10.74 7.75
C TRP A 71 4.13 11.37 9.13
N VAL A 72 5.21 11.86 9.75
CA VAL A 72 5.16 12.55 11.07
C VAL A 72 4.25 13.77 11.01
N ARG A 73 4.42 14.66 10.01
CA ARG A 73 3.55 15.85 9.85
C ARG A 73 2.08 15.50 9.72
N ASN A 74 1.76 14.42 9.01
CA ASN A 74 0.37 13.96 8.86
C ASN A 74 -0.18 13.38 10.17
N LEU A 75 0.64 12.65 10.92
CA LEU A 75 0.27 12.12 12.23
C LEU A 75 -0.01 13.25 13.23
N GLU A 76 0.89 14.23 13.32
CA GLU A 76 0.74 15.41 14.17
C GLU A 76 -0.53 16.17 13.83
N ARG A 77 -0.82 16.38 12.55
CA ARG A 77 -2.07 17.00 12.09
C ARG A 77 -3.30 16.24 12.55
N GLY A 78 -3.27 14.90 12.50
CA GLY A 78 -4.31 14.04 13.03
C GLY A 78 -4.51 14.25 14.53
N ASN A 79 -3.42 14.25 15.30
CA ASN A 79 -3.43 14.45 16.74
C ASN A 79 -4.00 15.83 17.12
N PHE A 80 -3.55 16.90 16.48
CA PHE A 80 -4.09 18.25 16.71
C PHE A 80 -5.57 18.35 16.37
N LYS A 81 -6.02 17.69 15.28
CA LYS A 81 -7.44 17.66 14.94
C LYS A 81 -8.27 16.97 16.03
N MET A 82 -7.83 15.80 16.48
CA MET A 82 -8.51 15.07 17.57
C MET A 82 -8.54 15.88 18.86
N TRP A 83 -7.44 16.56 19.20
CA TRP A 83 -7.35 17.43 20.37
C TRP A 83 -8.30 18.62 20.30
N ASN A 84 -8.34 19.31 19.16
CA ASN A 84 -9.23 20.46 18.97
C ASN A 84 -10.71 20.07 19.06
N LEU A 85 -11.10 18.92 18.49
CA LEU A 85 -12.45 18.36 18.63
C LEU A 85 -12.79 18.16 20.10
N HIS A 86 -11.91 17.50 20.85
CA HIS A 86 -12.08 17.28 22.28
C HIS A 86 -12.22 18.60 23.07
N CYS A 87 -11.33 19.58 22.86
CA CYS A 87 -11.40 20.88 23.53
C CYS A 87 -12.69 21.66 23.21
N SER A 88 -13.26 21.46 22.01
CA SER A 88 -14.53 22.07 21.61
C SER A 88 -15.77 21.30 22.07
N GLY A 89 -15.60 20.21 22.84
CA GLY A 89 -16.70 19.36 23.31
C GLY A 89 -17.39 18.56 22.19
N GLN A 90 -16.76 18.46 21.02
CA GLN A 90 -17.29 17.72 19.88
C GLN A 90 -16.93 16.24 19.98
N HIS A 91 -17.83 15.39 19.48
CA HIS A 91 -17.57 13.95 19.37
C HIS A 91 -16.67 13.63 18.16
N PRO A 92 -15.94 12.50 18.19
CA PRO A 92 -15.07 12.04 17.09
C PRO A 92 -15.76 11.89 15.73
#